data_AF-A0A4Z2EEN9-F1
#
_entry.id   AF-A0A4Z2EEN9-F1
#
_cell.length_a   1.000
_cell.length_b   1.000
_cell.length_c   1.000
_cell.angle_alpha   90.00
_cell.angle_beta   90.00
_cell.angle_gamma   90.00
#
_symmetry.space_group_name_H-M   'P 1'
#
loop_
_entity.id
_entity.type
_entity.pdbx_description
1 polymer ?
#
loop_
_entity_poly.entity_id
_entity_poly.type
_entity_poly.pdbx_seq_one_letter_code
_entity_poly.pdbx_strand_id
1 'polypeptide(L)'
;MAAVALARLLLLLWVRRLETTNTRDCQLAVHGNATHETRPASTGVGGAAPVESTVFVSDVPGSSRQVYGHVTVVRDPLRTLSVLEPGGPGGCERNRGATVEETASGGCLFAQNAGFFHPEKHRCLGNVVSDGRLARDGGGVQNAQFGIRRDGSLVFG
;
A
#
# COMPACT_ATOMS: atom_id res chain seq x y z
N MET A 1 7.35 7.67 -8.35
CA MET A 1 6.62 7.00 -9.45
C MET A 1 6.38 5.55 -9.04
N ALA A 2 5.25 5.31 -8.36
CA ALA A 2 5.02 4.08 -7.60
C ALA A 2 4.08 3.09 -8.30
N ALA A 3 4.07 1.84 -7.83
CA ALA A 3 2.95 0.91 -8.05
C ALA A 3 1.65 1.54 -7.54
N VAL A 4 0.51 1.30 -8.22
CA VAL A 4 -0.76 1.96 -7.87
C VAL A 4 -1.54 1.02 -6.96
N ALA A 5 -1.84 1.45 -5.74
CA ALA A 5 -2.82 0.77 -4.89
C ALA A 5 -3.88 1.79 -4.49
N LEU A 6 -5.15 1.39 -4.48
CA LEU A 6 -6.06 2.00 -3.52
C LEU A 6 -5.59 1.54 -2.13
N ALA A 7 -5.54 2.46 -1.15
CA ALA A 7 -4.86 2.36 0.15
C ALA A 7 -3.37 2.78 0.20
N ARG A 8 -3.22 4.10 0.33
CA ARG A 8 -2.37 4.86 1.27
C ARG A 8 -1.29 4.06 2.05
N LEU A 9 -0.08 4.00 1.51
CA LEU A 9 1.12 4.16 2.35
C LEU A 9 2.17 4.96 1.56
N LEU A 10 2.21 6.27 1.84
CA LEU A 10 3.30 7.12 1.41
C LEU A 10 4.41 6.97 2.44
N LEU A 11 5.41 6.14 2.16
CA LEU A 11 6.62 6.11 2.94
C LEU A 11 7.68 6.86 2.13
N LEU A 12 8.26 7.92 2.72
CA LEU A 12 9.43 8.60 2.18
C LEU A 12 10.64 7.67 2.33
N LEU A 13 11.59 7.76 1.40
CA LEU A 13 12.80 6.92 1.30
C LEU A 13 13.35 6.52 2.67
N TRP A 14 13.15 5.25 3.02
CA TRP A 14 13.78 4.64 4.17
C TRP A 14 14.22 3.25 3.79
N VAL A 15 15.43 3.15 3.23
CA VAL A 15 16.13 1.89 3.13
C VAL A 15 16.98 1.78 4.38
N ARG A 16 16.47 1.14 5.45
CA ARG A 16 17.39 0.56 6.43
C ARG A 16 17.80 -0.81 5.92
N ARG A 17 19.09 -0.94 5.69
CA ARG A 17 19.74 -2.24 5.59
C ARG A 17 19.96 -2.73 7.02
N LEU A 18 18.97 -3.37 7.62
CA LEU A 18 19.18 -4.16 8.84
C LEU A 18 19.59 -5.57 8.40
N GLU A 19 20.85 -5.69 7.99
CA GLU A 19 21.52 -6.98 7.88
C GLU A 19 21.88 -7.40 9.31
N THR A 20 20.97 -8.09 10.02
CA THR A 20 21.27 -9.15 11.03
C THR A 20 20.22 -9.33 12.14
N THR A 21 19.26 -8.43 12.35
CA THR A 21 18.27 -8.58 13.44
C THR A 21 16.89 -9.02 12.93
N ASN A 22 16.46 -10.19 13.40
CA ASN A 22 15.11 -10.72 13.22
C ASN A 22 14.10 -9.78 13.88
N THR A 23 13.12 -9.28 13.10
CA THR A 23 12.07 -8.35 13.55
C THR A 23 11.34 -8.86 14.80
N ARG A 24 11.13 -10.18 14.89
CA ARG A 24 10.51 -10.83 16.04
C ARG A 24 11.34 -10.69 17.33
N ASP A 25 12.66 -10.74 17.24
CA ASP A 25 13.52 -10.78 18.42
C ASP A 25 13.78 -9.37 18.99
N CYS A 26 13.47 -8.33 18.22
CA CYS A 26 13.61 -6.92 18.64
C CYS A 26 12.27 -6.21 18.90
N GLN A 27 11.12 -6.89 18.73
CA GLN A 27 9.82 -6.27 18.98
C GLN A 27 9.52 -6.18 20.48
N LEU A 28 8.61 -5.27 20.84
CA LEU A 28 8.15 -5.15 22.23
C LEU A 28 7.49 -6.45 22.67
N ALA A 29 7.81 -6.91 23.88
CA ALA A 29 7.31 -8.16 24.45
C ALA A 29 5.77 -8.25 24.48
N VAL A 30 5.06 -7.11 24.49
CA VAL A 30 3.60 -7.04 24.42
C VAL A 30 3.02 -7.67 23.15
N HIS A 31 3.79 -7.75 22.06
CA HIS A 31 3.36 -8.35 20.79
C HIS A 31 3.73 -9.84 20.68
N GLY A 32 4.36 -10.43 21.69
CA GLY A 32 4.73 -11.85 21.72
C GLY A 32 5.59 -12.25 20.52
N ASN A 33 5.15 -13.27 19.76
CA ASN A 33 5.83 -13.77 18.57
C ASN A 33 5.19 -13.31 17.26
N ALA A 34 4.05 -12.62 17.31
CA ALA A 34 3.37 -12.14 16.12
C ALA A 34 4.04 -10.86 15.63
N THR A 35 4.45 -10.82 14.36
CA THR A 35 5.04 -9.63 13.72
C THR A 35 4.05 -8.95 12.78
N HIS A 36 2.77 -9.33 12.84
CA HIS A 36 1.70 -8.75 12.03
C HIS A 36 0.38 -8.79 12.79
N GLU A 37 -0.51 -7.89 12.42
CA GLU A 37 -1.88 -7.79 12.90
C GLU A 37 -2.85 -8.17 11.78
N THR A 38 -3.97 -8.77 12.17
CA THR A 38 -5.04 -9.14 11.24
C THR A 38 -6.36 -8.55 11.70
N ARG A 39 -7.10 -7.93 10.77
CA ARG A 39 -8.44 -7.37 11.02
C ARG A 39 -9.41 -7.83 9.94
N PRO A 40 -10.67 -8.18 10.27
CA PRO A 40 -11.66 -8.45 9.23
C PRO A 40 -11.93 -7.18 8.42
N ALA A 41 -11.97 -7.28 7.08
CA ALA A 41 -12.44 -6.17 6.25
C ALA A 41 -13.92 -5.89 6.52
N SER A 42 -14.30 -4.62 6.40
CA SER A 42 -15.71 -4.27 6.32
C SER A 42 -16.33 -4.83 5.04
N THR A 43 -17.50 -5.41 5.15
CA THR A 43 -18.36 -5.73 4.01
C THR A 43 -19.35 -4.60 3.86
N GLY A 44 -19.35 -3.90 2.72
CA GLY A 44 -20.14 -2.69 2.53
C GLY A 44 -21.61 -2.87 2.91
N VAL A 45 -22.23 -1.81 3.45
CA VAL A 45 -23.66 -1.78 3.78
C VAL A 45 -24.45 -1.40 2.53
N GLY A 46 -25.49 -2.17 2.19
CA GLY A 46 -26.30 -1.96 0.98
C GLY A 46 -26.81 -0.52 0.88
N GLY A 47 -26.50 0.14 -0.25
CA GLY A 47 -26.91 1.52 -0.55
C GLY A 47 -25.85 2.61 -0.29
N ALA A 48 -24.77 2.32 0.44
CA ALA A 48 -23.66 3.27 0.63
C ALA A 48 -22.67 3.23 -0.54
N ALA A 49 -22.06 4.37 -0.86
CA ALA A 49 -20.99 4.42 -1.86
C ALA A 49 -19.80 3.53 -1.42
N PRO A 50 -19.21 2.73 -2.33
CA PRO A 50 -18.13 1.80 -1.99
C PRO A 50 -16.86 2.50 -1.51
N VAL A 51 -16.68 3.76 -1.91
CA VAL A 51 -15.53 4.60 -1.56
C VAL A 51 -15.99 6.03 -1.34
N GLU A 52 -15.39 6.70 -0.36
CA GLU A 52 -15.65 8.09 -0.02
C GLU A 52 -14.31 8.82 0.17
N SER A 53 -14.17 10.04 -0.33
CA SER A 53 -12.92 10.81 -0.23
C SER A 53 -13.19 12.21 0.29
N THR A 54 -12.53 12.57 1.39
CA THR A 54 -12.70 13.84 2.09
C THR A 54 -11.40 14.64 2.03
N VAL A 55 -11.48 15.88 1.57
CA VAL A 55 -10.37 16.84 1.61
C VAL A 55 -10.24 17.38 3.03
N PHE A 56 -9.01 17.53 3.53
CA PHE A 56 -8.76 18.21 4.79
C PHE A 56 -7.66 19.27 4.64
N VAL A 57 -7.77 20.29 5.48
CA VAL A 57 -6.70 21.25 5.78
C VAL A 57 -6.52 21.23 7.28
N SER A 58 -5.30 21.08 7.75
CA SER A 58 -5.01 21.00 9.18
C SER A 58 -3.77 21.80 9.53
N ASP A 59 -3.84 22.54 10.65
CA ASP A 59 -2.69 23.21 11.22
C ASP A 59 -1.74 22.20 11.86
N VAL A 60 -0.43 22.40 11.68
CA VAL A 60 0.59 21.55 12.31
C VAL A 60 0.84 22.06 13.74
N PRO A 61 0.59 21.27 14.80
CA PRO A 61 0.81 21.71 16.18
C PRO A 61 2.24 22.20 16.41
N GLY A 62 2.39 23.37 17.02
CA GLY A 62 3.70 23.99 17.26
C GLY A 62 4.34 24.64 16.02
N SER A 63 3.58 24.83 14.94
CA SER A 63 4.04 25.49 13.71
C SER A 63 2.96 26.42 13.15
N SER A 64 3.35 27.37 12.30
CA SER A 64 2.42 28.19 11.49
C SER A 64 2.06 27.53 10.16
N ARG A 65 2.48 26.29 9.93
CA ARG A 65 2.28 25.56 8.68
C ARG A 65 0.92 24.88 8.64
N GLN A 66 0.31 24.90 7.46
CA GLN A 66 -0.87 24.11 7.13
C GLN A 66 -0.51 22.95 6.22
N VAL A 67 -1.17 21.81 6.42
CA VAL A 67 -1.09 20.64 5.55
C VAL A 67 -2.43 20.39 4.88
N TYR A 68 -2.36 20.09 3.59
CA TYR A 68 -3.51 19.77 2.75
C TYR A 68 -3.44 18.29 2.40
N GLY A 69 -4.59 17.63 2.38
CA GLY A 69 -4.62 16.24 1.99
C GLY A 69 -6.01 15.70 1.76
N HIS A 70 -6.04 14.41 1.43
CA HIS A 70 -7.26 13.64 1.27
C HIS A 70 -7.22 12.45 2.22
N VAL A 71 -8.39 12.10 2.76
CA VAL A 71 -8.65 10.84 3.45
C VAL A 71 -9.69 10.09 2.64
N THR A 72 -9.32 8.91 2.14
CA THR A 72 -10.20 8.06 1.36
C THR A 72 -10.55 6.81 2.16
N VAL A 73 -11.85 6.58 2.38
CA VAL A 73 -12.38 5.44 3.11
C VAL A 73 -12.99 4.46 2.11
N VAL A 74 -12.49 3.22 2.12
CA VAL A 74 -12.99 2.12 1.28
C VAL A 74 -13.83 1.20 2.15
N ARG A 75 -15.11 1.03 1.79
CA ARG A 75 -16.09 0.29 2.61
C ARG A 75 -16.13 -1.20 2.31
N ASP A 76 -15.58 -1.63 1.18
CA ASP A 76 -15.48 -3.02 0.77
C ASP A 76 -14.14 -3.33 0.10
N PRO A 77 -13.04 -3.35 0.86
CA PRO A 77 -11.71 -3.39 0.29
C PRO A 77 -11.45 -4.72 -0.44
N LEU A 78 -12.06 -5.84 -0.03
CA LEU A 78 -11.89 -7.12 -0.73
C LEU A 78 -12.37 -7.06 -2.19
N ARG A 79 -13.45 -6.32 -2.46
CA ARG A 79 -14.05 -6.24 -3.81
C ARG A 79 -13.66 -5.00 -4.61
N THR A 80 -13.11 -3.97 -3.96
CA THR A 80 -12.94 -2.64 -4.58
C THR A 80 -11.51 -2.09 -4.51
N LEU A 81 -10.63 -2.74 -3.75
CA LEU A 81 -9.23 -2.35 -3.64
C LEU A 81 -8.36 -3.32 -4.45
N SER A 82 -7.62 -2.76 -5.40
CA SER A 82 -6.60 -3.50 -6.17
C SER A 82 -5.24 -2.83 -6.06
N VAL A 83 -4.20 -3.66 -6.16
CA VAL A 83 -2.82 -3.24 -6.39
C VAL A 83 -2.51 -3.51 -7.86
N LEU A 84 -2.10 -2.48 -8.59
CA LEU A 84 -1.80 -2.48 -10.01
C LEU A 84 -0.31 -2.26 -10.23
N GLU A 85 0.23 -3.03 -11.17
CA GLU A 85 1.59 -2.84 -11.68
C GLU A 85 1.69 -1.58 -12.58
N PRO A 86 2.87 -0.93 -12.63
CA PRO A 86 3.05 0.31 -13.39
C PRO A 86 2.78 0.09 -14.89
N GLY A 87 1.81 0.81 -15.43
CA GLY A 87 1.41 0.71 -16.84
C GLY A 87 0.76 -0.62 -17.23
N GLY A 88 0.23 -1.37 -16.26
CA GLY A 88 -0.51 -2.61 -16.46
C GLY A 88 0.27 -3.90 -16.13
N PRO A 89 -0.36 -5.08 -16.30
CA PRO A 89 0.20 -6.37 -15.93
C PRO A 89 1.62 -6.63 -16.50
N GLY A 90 2.51 -7.14 -15.64
CA GLY A 90 3.93 -7.37 -15.93
C GLY A 90 4.80 -6.11 -15.91
N GLY A 91 4.27 -4.97 -15.46
CA GLY A 91 5.01 -3.72 -15.32
C GLY A 91 6.21 -3.84 -14.40
N CYS A 92 6.11 -4.57 -13.29
CA CYS A 92 7.22 -4.77 -12.36
C CYS A 92 8.31 -5.68 -12.94
N GLU A 93 7.95 -6.70 -13.70
CA GLU A 93 8.91 -7.60 -14.36
C GLU A 93 9.73 -6.86 -15.43
N ARG A 94 9.07 -5.98 -16.19
CA ARG A 94 9.71 -5.16 -17.24
C ARG A 94 10.43 -3.92 -16.70
N ASN A 95 10.43 -3.71 -15.38
CA ASN A 95 10.91 -2.48 -14.75
C ASN A 95 10.34 -1.22 -15.42
N ARG A 96 9.02 -1.20 -15.61
CA ARG A 96 8.33 -0.08 -16.25
C ARG A 96 8.11 1.04 -15.24
N GLY A 97 8.44 2.28 -15.61
CA GLY A 97 7.93 3.48 -14.97
C GLY A 97 6.64 3.92 -15.66
N ALA A 98 5.63 4.31 -14.89
CA ALA A 98 4.39 4.90 -15.39
C ALA A 98 3.84 5.91 -14.37
N THR A 99 3.04 6.86 -14.84
CA THR A 99 2.30 7.75 -13.93
C THR A 99 1.11 7.01 -13.31
N VAL A 100 0.60 7.57 -12.20
CA VAL A 100 -0.62 7.04 -11.56
C VAL A 100 -1.80 7.15 -12.53
N GLU A 101 -1.92 8.29 -13.22
CA GLU A 101 -2.98 8.55 -14.20
C GLU A 101 -2.95 7.55 -15.36
N GLU A 102 -1.78 7.32 -15.97
CA GLU A 102 -1.61 6.34 -17.05
C GLU A 102 -2.06 4.94 -16.61
N THR A 103 -1.68 4.53 -15.39
CA THR A 103 -2.00 3.20 -14.86
C THR A 103 -3.48 3.10 -14.46
N ALA A 104 -4.06 4.18 -13.93
CA ALA A 104 -5.45 4.25 -13.46
C ALA A 104 -6.49 4.40 -14.59
N SER A 105 -6.04 4.65 -15.82
CA SER A 105 -6.89 4.78 -17.01
C SER A 105 -7.83 3.58 -17.26
N GLY A 106 -7.56 2.43 -16.63
CA GLY A 106 -8.41 1.24 -16.62
C GLY A 106 -9.71 1.33 -15.79
N GLY A 107 -10.12 2.52 -15.33
CA GLY A 107 -11.43 2.73 -14.69
C GLY A 107 -11.40 2.88 -13.16
N CYS A 108 -10.26 3.27 -12.58
CA CYS A 108 -10.20 3.54 -11.13
C CYS A 108 -10.98 4.82 -10.78
N LEU A 109 -11.84 4.76 -9.75
CA LEU A 109 -12.50 5.95 -9.19
C LEU A 109 -11.51 6.88 -8.48
N PHE A 110 -10.57 6.29 -7.75
CA PHE A 110 -9.47 6.99 -7.09
C PHE A 110 -8.20 6.16 -7.26
N ALA A 111 -7.05 6.81 -7.38
CA ALA A 111 -5.76 6.13 -7.50
C ALA A 111 -4.68 6.94 -6.77
N GLN A 112 -3.77 6.23 -6.11
CA GLN A 112 -2.62 6.83 -5.42
C GLN A 112 -1.37 6.02 -5.71
N ASN A 113 -0.23 6.70 -5.66
CA ASN A 113 1.06 6.05 -5.68
C ASN A 113 1.24 5.26 -4.36
N ALA A 114 1.75 4.03 -4.44
CA ALA A 114 1.96 3.14 -3.31
C ALA A 114 3.43 2.72 -3.16
N GLY A 115 3.77 1.47 -3.47
CA GLY A 115 5.05 0.84 -3.15
C GLY A 115 6.30 1.55 -3.68
N PHE A 116 7.43 1.30 -3.02
CA PHE A 116 8.73 1.81 -3.44
C PHE A 116 9.25 1.14 -4.71
N PHE A 117 10.15 1.85 -5.36
CA PHE A 117 10.83 1.41 -6.58
C PHE A 117 12.23 2.03 -6.62
N HIS A 118 13.14 1.40 -7.36
CA HIS A 118 14.44 2.00 -7.65
C HIS A 118 14.24 3.15 -8.65
N PRO A 119 14.61 4.40 -8.34
CA PRO A 119 14.27 5.55 -9.17
C PRO A 119 14.88 5.48 -10.57
N GLU A 120 16.15 5.08 -10.67
CA GLU A 120 16.84 5.02 -11.97
C GLU A 120 16.49 3.78 -12.79
N LYS A 121 16.32 2.63 -12.12
CA LYS A 121 16.11 1.33 -12.78
C LYS A 121 14.64 0.97 -12.91
N HIS A 122 13.74 1.79 -12.36
CA HIS A 122 12.30 1.55 -12.28
C HIS A 122 11.88 0.17 -11.72
N ARG A 123 12.77 -0.44 -10.94
CA ARG A 123 12.55 -1.79 -10.39
C ARG A 123 11.65 -1.70 -9.16
N CYS A 124 10.52 -2.41 -9.17
CA CYS A 124 9.66 -2.55 -7.98
C CYS A 124 10.44 -3.17 -6.80
N LEU A 125 10.16 -2.70 -5.57
CA LEU A 125 10.77 -3.19 -4.34
C LEU A 125 9.71 -3.76 -3.39
N GLY A 126 10.08 -4.77 -2.61
CA GLY A 126 9.18 -5.46 -1.69
C GLY A 126 8.26 -6.47 -2.39
N ASN A 127 7.32 -7.01 -1.62
CA ASN A 127 6.34 -7.96 -2.12
C ASN A 127 5.25 -7.22 -2.89
N VAL A 128 4.85 -7.75 -4.05
CA VAL A 128 3.74 -7.23 -4.84
C VAL A 128 2.85 -8.39 -5.25
N VAL A 129 1.59 -8.35 -4.80
CA VAL A 129 0.53 -9.25 -5.26
C VAL A 129 -0.54 -8.39 -5.92
N SER A 130 -0.82 -8.65 -7.20
CA SER A 130 -1.76 -7.90 -8.02
C SER A 130 -2.86 -8.85 -8.47
N ASP A 131 -4.10 -8.59 -8.03
CA ASP A 131 -5.29 -9.42 -8.29
C ASP A 131 -5.06 -10.92 -8.06
N GLY A 132 -4.38 -11.25 -6.95
CA GLY A 132 -4.06 -12.62 -6.55
C GLY A 132 -2.83 -13.24 -7.23
N ARG A 133 -2.20 -12.57 -8.21
CA ARG A 133 -0.95 -13.01 -8.82
C ARG A 133 0.26 -12.40 -8.10
N LEU A 134 1.24 -13.23 -7.75
CA LEU A 134 2.54 -12.77 -7.30
C LEU A 134 3.27 -12.06 -8.46
N ALA A 135 3.34 -10.73 -8.42
CA ALA A 135 4.05 -9.92 -9.39
C ALA A 135 5.52 -9.68 -8.99
N ARG A 136 5.81 -9.69 -7.68
CA ARG A 136 7.17 -9.57 -7.17
C ARG A 136 7.33 -10.24 -5.80
N ASP A 137 8.37 -11.05 -5.65
CA ASP A 137 8.87 -11.50 -4.36
C ASP A 137 9.96 -10.54 -3.84
N GLY A 138 9.79 -10.07 -2.61
CA GLY A 138 10.72 -9.21 -1.90
C GLY A 138 11.93 -9.94 -1.32
N GLY A 139 11.97 -11.28 -1.36
CA GLY A 139 13.10 -12.09 -0.92
C GLY A 139 13.32 -12.08 0.59
N GLY A 140 12.25 -11.96 1.38
CA GLY A 140 12.32 -11.95 2.84
C GLY A 140 12.80 -10.63 3.47
N VAL A 141 12.98 -9.57 2.66
CA VAL A 141 13.30 -8.23 3.17
C VAL A 141 12.16 -7.72 4.07
N GLN A 142 12.52 -7.37 5.30
CA GLN A 142 11.58 -6.94 6.35
C GLN A 142 11.30 -5.44 6.23
N ASN A 143 10.22 -5.10 5.52
CA ASN A 143 9.61 -3.77 5.51
C ASN A 143 8.14 -3.91 5.87
N ALA A 144 7.51 -2.82 6.31
CA ALA A 144 6.07 -2.80 6.54
C ALA A 144 5.29 -3.21 5.28
N GLN A 145 4.30 -4.07 5.48
CA GLN A 145 3.42 -4.64 4.48
C GLN A 145 1.97 -4.29 4.80
N PHE A 146 1.18 -4.22 3.73
CA PHE A 146 -0.26 -4.24 3.78
C PHE A 146 -0.76 -5.25 2.75
N GLY A 147 -1.76 -6.05 3.11
CA GLY A 147 -2.37 -7.00 2.19
C GLY A 147 -3.80 -7.36 2.56
N ILE A 148 -4.51 -7.92 1.59
CA ILE A 148 -5.86 -8.47 1.76
C ILE A 148 -5.78 -9.95 1.40
N ARG A 149 -6.12 -10.83 2.34
CA ARG A 149 -6.20 -12.27 2.08
C ARG A 149 -7.51 -12.61 1.37
N ARG A 150 -7.55 -13.79 0.76
CA ARG A 150 -8.73 -14.30 0.02
C ARG A 150 -9.99 -14.41 0.88
N ASP A 151 -9.83 -14.59 2.18
CA ASP A 151 -10.93 -14.64 3.16
C ASP A 151 -11.45 -13.25 3.57
N GLY A 152 -10.89 -12.16 3.03
CA GLY A 152 -11.27 -10.79 3.36
C GLY A 152 -10.54 -10.21 4.57
N SER A 153 -9.57 -10.91 5.15
CA SER A 153 -8.78 -10.34 6.24
C SER A 153 -7.73 -9.33 5.73
N LEU A 154 -7.68 -8.17 6.38
CA LEU A 154 -6.66 -7.15 6.22
C LEU A 154 -5.46 -7.50 7.10
N VAL A 155 -4.27 -7.46 6.53
CA VAL A 155 -3.01 -7.80 7.21
C VAL A 155 -2.07 -6.60 7.17
N PHE A 156 -1.48 -6.27 8.32
CA PHE A 156 -0.52 -5.17 8.49
C PHE A 156 0.66 -5.65 9.32
N GLY A 157 1.90 -5.33 8.94
CA GLY A 157 3.10 -5.71 9.70
C GLY A 157 4.39 -5.48 8.94
#